data_AF-A0A935CQR9-F1
#
_entry.id   AF-A0A935CQR9-F1
#
_cell.length_a   1.000
_cell.length_b   1.000
_cell.length_c   1.000
_cell.angle_alpha   90.00
_cell.angle_beta   90.00
_cell.angle_gamma   90.00
#
_symmetry.space_group_name_H-M   'P 1'
#
loop_
_entity.id
_entity.type
_entity.pdbx_description
1 polymer ?
#
loop_
_entity_poly.entity_id
_entity_poly.type
_entity_poly.pdbx_seq_one_letter_code
_entity_poly.pdbx_strand_id
1 'polypeptide(L)'
;MLHDPSPPWPSGPGFSLMTFVKQHKLGLVLHAPFDVVLPGVATPVQPDLLFVRQARIADIVTPKMIVGAPDLVVEISSPGRRPDRLTSRR
;
A
#
# COMPACT_ATOMS: atom_id res chain seq x y z
N MET A 1 4.70 -29.04 -7.36
CA MET A 1 3.76 -28.16 -8.09
C MET A 1 2.61 -27.85 -7.15
N LEU A 2 2.65 -26.70 -6.48
CA LEU A 2 1.56 -26.23 -5.64
C LEU A 2 0.81 -25.16 -6.45
N HIS A 3 -0.40 -25.47 -6.88
CA HIS A 3 -1.36 -24.45 -7.23
C HIS A 3 -1.71 -23.72 -5.95
N ASP A 4 -1.29 -22.46 -5.83
CA ASP A 4 -1.81 -21.55 -4.81
C ASP A 4 -3.14 -20.99 -5.35
N PRO A 5 -4.31 -21.42 -4.82
CA PRO A 5 -5.55 -20.79 -5.21
C PRO A 5 -5.57 -19.42 -4.55
N SER A 6 -5.35 -18.36 -5.34
CA SER A 6 -5.64 -16.99 -4.92
C SER A 6 -6.99 -16.95 -4.22
N PRO A 7 -7.06 -16.50 -2.95
CA PRO A 7 -8.27 -16.72 -2.19
C PRO A 7 -9.39 -15.77 -2.63
N PRO A 8 -10.65 -16.25 -2.77
CA PRO A 8 -11.76 -15.45 -3.26
C PRO A 8 -12.38 -14.66 -2.10
N TRP A 9 -11.77 -13.57 -1.68
CA TRP A 9 -12.37 -12.71 -0.66
C TRP A 9 -12.96 -11.44 -1.29
N PRO A 10 -14.29 -11.32 -1.43
CA PRO A 10 -14.94 -10.02 -1.64
C PRO A 10 -14.75 -9.05 -0.45
N SER A 11 -14.12 -9.50 0.64
CA SER A 11 -13.99 -8.83 1.95
C SER A 11 -12.58 -8.88 2.54
N GLY A 12 -11.53 -9.01 1.71
CA GLY A 12 -10.14 -9.01 2.18
C GLY A 12 -9.72 -7.71 2.90
N PRO A 13 -8.54 -7.68 3.56
CA PRO A 13 -8.11 -6.53 4.37
C PRO A 13 -8.09 -5.21 3.59
N GLY A 14 -7.74 -5.24 2.30
CA GLY A 14 -7.81 -4.07 1.43
C GLY A 14 -9.23 -3.55 1.20
N PHE A 15 -10.22 -4.45 1.04
CA PHE A 15 -11.62 -4.08 0.87
C PHE A 15 -12.19 -3.44 2.14
N SER A 16 -11.92 -4.02 3.31
CA SER A 16 -12.35 -3.47 4.60
C SER A 16 -11.73 -2.10 4.86
N LEU A 17 -10.42 -1.94 4.59
CA LEU A 17 -9.73 -0.66 4.75
C LEU A 17 -10.28 0.40 3.79
N MET A 18 -10.46 0.06 2.52
CA MET A 18 -11.04 0.95 1.51
C MET A 18 -12.44 1.40 1.91
N THR A 19 -13.28 0.48 2.37
CA THR A 19 -14.66 0.77 2.80
C THR A 19 -14.66 1.74 3.97
N PHE A 20 -13.85 1.48 5.00
CA PHE A 20 -13.71 2.36 6.16
C PHE A 20 -13.19 3.76 5.77
N VAL A 21 -12.11 3.83 4.99
CA VAL A 21 -11.54 5.11 4.54
C VAL A 21 -12.53 5.92 3.72
N LYS A 22 -13.29 5.26 2.82
CA LYS A 22 -14.30 5.91 1.99
C LYS A 22 -15.49 6.41 2.82
N GLN A 23 -16.02 5.58 3.72
CA GLN A 23 -17.16 5.94 4.58
C GLN A 23 -16.85 7.13 5.48
N HIS A 24 -15.63 7.20 6.00
CA HIS A 24 -15.19 8.26 6.91
C HIS A 24 -14.46 9.41 6.22
N LYS A 25 -14.35 9.40 4.88
CA LYS A 25 -13.65 10.42 4.06
C LYS A 25 -12.21 10.70 4.54
N LEU A 26 -11.48 9.64 4.89
CA LEU A 26 -10.17 9.75 5.54
C LEU A 26 -9.01 9.94 4.57
N GLY A 27 -9.22 9.66 3.28
CA GLY A 27 -8.20 9.81 2.24
C GLY A 27 -8.28 8.74 1.16
N LEU A 28 -7.12 8.24 0.74
CA LEU A 28 -6.93 7.36 -0.40
C LEU A 28 -6.29 6.04 0.02
N VAL A 29 -6.82 4.91 -0.46
CA VAL A 29 -6.20 3.59 -0.36
C VAL A 29 -5.84 3.13 -1.76
N LEU A 30 -4.63 2.59 -1.95
CA LEU A 30 -4.17 2.01 -3.22
C LEU A 30 -3.67 0.58 -2.99
N HIS A 31 -3.73 -0.24 -4.04
CA HIS A 31 -3.19 -1.61 -4.07
C HIS A 31 -2.09 -1.71 -5.12
N ALA A 32 -1.17 -2.66 -4.94
CA ALA A 32 -0.14 -2.96 -5.94
C ALA A 32 -0.77 -3.35 -7.30
N PRO A 33 -0.11 -3.04 -8.43
CA PRO A 33 1.17 -2.31 -8.52
C PRO A 33 0.97 -0.79 -8.44
N PHE A 34 1.72 -0.14 -7.55
CA PHE A 34 1.81 1.32 -7.49
C PHE A 34 3.17 1.75 -6.92
N ASP A 35 3.88 2.63 -7.61
CA ASP A 35 5.23 3.03 -7.21
C ASP A 35 5.19 4.03 -6.05
N VAL A 36 6.03 3.78 -5.04
CA VAL A 36 6.31 4.69 -3.94
C VAL A 36 7.79 5.08 -3.98
N VAL A 37 8.06 6.35 -4.28
CA VAL A 37 9.40 6.92 -4.28
C VAL A 37 9.66 7.55 -2.91
N LEU A 38 10.54 6.92 -2.14
CA LEU A 38 10.93 7.42 -0.82
C LEU A 38 12.18 8.32 -0.93
N PRO A 39 12.21 9.48 -0.25
CA PRO A 39 13.40 10.32 -0.19
C PRO A 39 14.64 9.53 0.27
N GLY A 40 15.72 9.60 -0.49
CA GLY A 40 16.96 8.89 -0.18
C GLY A 40 16.98 7.41 -0.54
N VAL A 41 15.91 6.87 -1.13
CA VAL A 41 15.86 5.49 -1.64
C VAL A 41 15.90 5.52 -3.17
N ALA A 42 16.90 4.87 -3.76
CA ALA A 42 17.14 4.95 -5.20
C ALA A 42 16.07 4.21 -6.03
N THR A 43 15.48 3.16 -5.47
CA THR A 43 14.53 2.30 -6.17
C THR A 43 13.12 2.49 -5.60
N PRO A 44 12.08 2.71 -6.43
CA PRO A 44 10.71 2.71 -5.97
C PRO A 44 10.34 1.36 -5.33
N VAL A 45 9.51 1.42 -4.30
CA VAL A 45 8.94 0.23 -3.64
C VAL A 45 7.47 0.09 -4.03
N GLN A 46 6.96 -1.14 -4.03
CA GLN A 46 5.56 -1.44 -4.39
C GLN A 46 4.91 -2.27 -3.27
N PRO A 47 4.30 -1.61 -2.27
CA PRO A 47 3.61 -2.32 -1.21
C PRO A 47 2.31 -2.94 -1.72
N ASP A 48 1.88 -4.06 -1.12
CA ASP A 48 0.62 -4.71 -1.48
C ASP A 48 -0.59 -3.76 -1.30
N LEU A 49 -0.59 -2.98 -0.21
CA LEU A 49 -1.59 -1.95 0.10
C LEU A 49 -0.94 -0.73 0.76
N LEU A 50 -1.44 0.47 0.44
CA LEU A 50 -1.05 1.71 1.11
C LEU A 50 -2.26 2.61 1.38
N PHE A 51 -2.11 3.50 2.36
CA PHE A 51 -3.08 4.56 2.66
C PHE A 51 -2.38 5.92 2.80
N VAL A 52 -3.00 6.95 2.22
CA VAL A 52 -2.62 8.36 2.33
C VAL A 52 -3.80 9.15 2.90
N ARG A 53 -3.56 9.87 3.99
CA ARG A 53 -4.56 10.75 4.61
C ARG A 53 -4.95 11.87 3.68
N GLN A 54 -6.22 12.27 3.71
CA GLN A 54 -6.78 13.33 2.88
C GLN A 54 -5.92 14.60 2.83
N ALA A 55 -5.39 15.02 3.99
CA ALA A 55 -4.57 16.23 4.12
C ALA A 55 -3.24 16.18 3.36
N ARG A 56 -2.72 15.00 3.03
CA ARG A 56 -1.43 14.80 2.35
C ARG A 56 -1.56 14.43 0.88
N ILE A 57 -2.78 14.19 0.39
CA ILE A 57 -3.00 13.72 -0.98
C ILE A 57 -2.39 14.71 -1.99
N ALA A 58 -2.63 16.01 -1.80
CA ALA A 58 -2.12 17.04 -2.70
C ALA A 58 -0.58 17.14 -2.70
N ASP A 59 0.08 16.67 -1.64
CA ASP A 59 1.52 16.82 -1.45
C ASP A 59 2.30 15.64 -2.03
N ILE A 60 1.76 14.42 -1.88
CA ILE A 60 2.53 13.19 -2.18
C ILE A 60 1.91 12.33 -3.27
N VAL A 61 0.65 12.52 -3.64
CA VAL A 61 -0.02 11.69 -4.65
C VAL A 61 0.07 12.36 -6.01
N THR A 62 0.68 11.67 -6.97
CA THR A 62 0.70 12.09 -8.37
C THR A 62 -0.10 11.10 -9.22
N PRO A 63 -0.44 11.44 -10.48
CA PRO A 63 -1.10 10.50 -11.38
C PRO A 63 -0.32 9.21 -11.66
N LYS A 64 1.00 9.20 -11.42
CA LYS A 64 1.88 8.07 -11.75
C LYS A 64 2.44 7.33 -10.54
N MET A 65 2.55 7.98 -9.39
CA MET A 65 3.28 7.45 -8.22
C MET A 65 3.01 8.24 -6.94
N ILE A 66 3.39 7.66 -5.81
CA ILE A 66 3.52 8.39 -4.54
C ILE A 66 4.96 8.91 -4.41
N VAL A 67 5.12 10.21 -4.17
CA VAL A 67 6.42 10.83 -3.89
C VAL A 67 6.46 11.20 -2.40
N GLY A 68 7.10 10.37 -1.60
CA GLY A 68 7.10 10.46 -0.14
C GLY A 68 6.53 9.21 0.55
N ALA A 69 6.60 9.19 1.88
CA ALA A 69 6.09 8.06 2.66
C ALA A 69 4.55 8.11 2.79
N PRO A 70 3.82 7.02 2.48
CA PRO A 70 2.41 6.88 2.83
C PRO A 70 2.19 6.94 4.35
N ASP A 71 0.96 7.19 4.79
CA ASP A 71 0.61 7.21 6.21
C ASP A 71 0.48 5.80 6.81
N LEU A 72 0.18 4.80 5.97
CA LEU A 72 0.15 3.38 6.33
C LEU A 72 0.53 2.54 5.11
N VAL A 73 1.28 1.46 5.36
CA VAL A 73 1.62 0.41 4.39
C VAL A 73 1.25 -0.93 5.01
N VAL A 74 0.65 -1.82 4.22
CA VAL A 74 0.31 -3.19 4.63
C VAL A 74 0.88 -4.17 3.61
N GLU A 75 1.70 -5.10 4.10
CA GLU A 75 2.26 -6.21 3.33
C GLU A 75 1.49 -7.49 3.64
N ILE A 76 1.04 -8.19 2.62
CA ILE A 76 0.34 -9.47 2.76
C ILE A 76 1.39 -10.57 2.61
N SER A 77 1.88 -11.07 3.75
CA SER A 77 2.84 -12.18 3.74
C SER A 77 2.18 -13.47 3.28
N SER A 78 2.62 -14.02 2.14
CA SER A 78 2.34 -15.40 1.75
C SER A 78 3.44 -16.36 2.22
N PRO A 79 3.15 -17.65 2.44
CA PRO A 79 4.18 -18.63 2.78
C PRO A 79 5.29 -18.64 1.72
N GLY A 80 6.52 -18.30 2.12
CA GLY A 80 7.69 -18.28 1.24
C GLY A 80 8.09 -16.90 0.68
N ARG A 81 7.23 -15.87 0.79
CA ARG A 81 7.62 -14.48 0.51
C ARG A 81 8.10 -13.83 1.81
N ARG A 82 9.38 -13.48 1.89
CA ARG A 82 9.84 -12.58 2.95
C ARG A 82 9.18 -11.23 2.70
N PRO A 83 8.48 -10.62 3.67
CA PRO A 83 7.98 -9.26 3.53
C PRO A 83 9.15 -8.37 3.12
N ASP A 84 8.96 -7.51 2.12
CA ASP A 84 9.95 -6.48 1.84
C ASP A 84 10.06 -5.63 3.10
N ARG A 85 11.20 -5.71 3.77
CA ARG A 85 11.37 -5.07 5.07
C ARG A 85 11.57 -3.60 4.75
N LEU A 86 10.48 -2.84 4.70
CA LEU A 86 10.53 -1.38 4.77
C LEU A 86 11.18 -1.02 6.11
N THR A 87 12.50 -0.93 6.13
CA THR A 87 13.23 -0.46 7.29
C THR A 87 12.96 1.02 7.41
N SER A 88 11.97 1.38 8.23
CA SER A 88 11.91 2.72 8.83
C SER A 88 13.16 2.86 9.70
N ARG A 89 14.23 3.42 9.13
CA ARG A 89 15.33 3.98 9.93
C ARG A 89 14.92 5.41 10.27
N ARG A 90 14.90 5.67 11.57
CA ARG A 90 14.59 6.94 12.22
C ARG A 90 15.38 8.10 11.64
#